data_AF-L1K3W3-F1
#
_entry.id   AF-L1K3W3-F1
#
_cell.length_a   1.000
_cell.length_b   1.000
_cell.length_c   1.000
_cell.angle_alpha   90.00
_cell.angle_beta   90.00
_cell.angle_gamma   90.00
#
_symmetry.space_group_name_H-M   'P 1'
#
loop_
_entity.id
_entity.type
_entity.pdbx_description
1 polymer ?
#
loop_
_entity_poly.entity_id
_entity_poly.type
_entity_poly.pdbx_seq_one_letter_code
_entity_poly.pdbx_strand_id
1 'polypeptide(L)'
;MSKLPDCKWAQRNDKILFTINIPNLDPNKTTINVTETSFTFKSEDHELSLDFFGTVDPKQSSWKVGARDVAFVFMRKEVGDYWDTLHKGKKIHTLKVDWDKWKDEDEARDGDLDMSGFDKFDFGGAGAGGFDSDDEDEDDGRK
;
A
#
# COMPACT_ATOMS: atom_id res chain seq x y z
N MET A 1 -29.23 -7.34 4.81
CA MET A 1 -28.33 -8.50 4.61
C MET A 1 -26.96 -7.92 4.30
N SER A 2 -26.08 -7.82 5.30
CA SER A 2 -24.72 -7.32 5.10
C SER A 2 -23.95 -8.30 4.21
N LYS A 3 -23.23 -7.81 3.20
CA LYS A 3 -22.39 -8.62 2.31
C LYS A 3 -20.96 -8.69 2.86
N LEU A 4 -20.27 -9.78 2.55
CA LEU A 4 -18.82 -9.85 2.80
C LEU A 4 -18.12 -9.03 1.72
N PRO A 5 -17.26 -8.06 2.08
CA PRO A 5 -16.52 -7.29 1.09
C PRO A 5 -15.40 -8.13 0.48
N ASP A 6 -15.01 -7.80 -0.75
CA ASP A 6 -13.83 -8.38 -1.39
C ASP A 6 -12.58 -7.89 -0.66
N CYS A 7 -11.79 -8.84 -0.16
CA CYS A 7 -10.63 -8.55 0.67
C CYS A 7 -9.38 -9.17 0.05
N LYS A 8 -8.27 -8.45 0.15
CA LYS A 8 -6.96 -8.95 -0.21
C LYS A 8 -6.02 -8.86 0.98
N TRP A 9 -5.11 -9.81 1.11
CA TRP A 9 -4.09 -9.75 2.15
C TRP A 9 -2.74 -10.21 1.64
N ALA A 10 -1.69 -9.58 2.15
CA ALA A 10 -0.31 -10.00 2.01
C ALA A 10 0.36 -9.87 3.37
N GLN A 11 1.50 -10.52 3.53
CA GLN A 11 2.30 -10.37 4.73
C GLN A 11 3.75 -10.08 4.35
N ARG A 12 4.46 -9.50 5.30
CA ARG A 12 5.90 -9.28 5.31
C ARG A 12 6.42 -9.78 6.66
N ASN A 13 7.74 -9.77 6.83
CA ASN A 13 8.37 -10.26 8.07
C ASN A 13 7.82 -9.53 9.31
N ASP A 14 7.65 -8.21 9.21
CA ASP A 14 7.27 -7.33 10.31
C ASP A 14 5.77 -6.97 10.36
N LYS A 15 5.07 -7.04 9.22
CA LYS A 15 3.71 -6.48 9.09
C LYS A 15 2.82 -7.29 8.15
N ILE A 16 1.52 -7.11 8.34
CA ILE A 16 0.47 -7.69 7.50
C ILE A 16 -0.22 -6.55 6.77
N LEU A 17 -0.31 -6.68 5.47
CA LEU A 17 -1.01 -5.76 4.58
C LEU A 17 -2.38 -6.34 4.29
N PHE A 18 -3.43 -5.59 4.59
CA PHE A 18 -4.80 -6.03 4.37
C PHE A 18 -5.57 -4.94 3.64
N THR A 19 -6.27 -5.29 2.58
CA THR A 19 -6.97 -4.32 1.72
C THR A 19 -8.41 -4.75 1.57
N ILE A 20 -9.36 -3.89 1.90
CA ILE A 20 -10.78 -4.10 1.66
C ILE A 20 -11.19 -3.29 0.43
N ASN A 21 -11.65 -3.96 -0.62
CA ASN A 21 -12.02 -3.32 -1.88
C ASN A 21 -13.50 -2.90 -1.84
N ILE A 22 -13.75 -1.71 -1.33
CA ILE A 22 -15.08 -1.08 -1.30
C ILE A 22 -14.96 0.32 -1.90
N PRO A 23 -15.51 0.56 -3.11
CA PRO A 23 -15.53 1.88 -3.68
C PRO A 23 -16.50 2.81 -2.95
N ASN A 24 -16.14 4.09 -2.85
CA ASN A 24 -16.96 5.14 -2.23
C ASN A 24 -17.37 4.82 -0.78
N LEU A 25 -16.45 4.31 0.03
CA LEU A 25 -16.73 4.05 1.44
C LEU A 25 -16.91 5.36 2.21
N ASP A 26 -18.05 5.49 2.91
CA ASP A 26 -18.29 6.59 3.82
C ASP A 26 -17.58 6.36 5.18
N PRO A 27 -16.53 7.13 5.52
CA PRO A 27 -15.82 6.96 6.79
C PRO A 27 -16.72 7.23 8.00
N ASN A 28 -17.74 8.09 7.85
CA ASN A 28 -18.67 8.45 8.92
C ASN A 28 -19.61 7.29 9.32
N LYS A 29 -19.87 6.36 8.41
CA LYS A 29 -20.71 5.17 8.65
C LYS A 29 -19.89 3.89 8.81
N THR A 30 -18.56 4.03 8.86
CA THR A 30 -17.64 2.91 8.97
C THR A 30 -17.16 2.76 10.40
N THR A 31 -17.33 1.58 10.97
CA THR A 31 -16.77 1.19 12.27
C THR A 31 -15.66 0.18 12.05
N ILE A 32 -14.46 0.51 12.51
CA ILE A 32 -13.28 -0.35 12.47
C ILE A 32 -12.88 -0.63 13.91
N ASN A 33 -12.77 -1.90 14.25
CA ASN A 33 -12.26 -2.34 15.54
C ASN A 33 -11.14 -3.35 15.32
N VAL A 34 -9.96 -3.03 15.83
CA VAL A 34 -8.76 -3.87 15.76
C VAL A 34 -8.34 -4.19 17.18
N THR A 35 -8.26 -5.48 17.49
CA THR A 35 -7.69 -5.98 18.73
C THR A 35 -6.41 -6.77 18.44
N GLU A 36 -5.72 -7.24 19.48
CA GLU A 36 -4.51 -8.04 19.30
C GLU A 36 -4.78 -9.35 18.53
N THR A 37 -6.00 -9.88 18.56
CA THR A 37 -6.34 -11.19 17.99
C THR A 37 -7.54 -11.17 17.07
N SER A 38 -8.26 -10.06 16.94
CA SER A 38 -9.46 -9.98 16.10
C SER A 38 -9.58 -8.65 15.40
N PHE A 39 -10.24 -8.68 14.25
CA PHE A 39 -10.53 -7.53 13.41
C PHE A 39 -12.00 -7.55 13.02
N THR A 40 -12.67 -6.43 13.24
CA THR A 40 -14.06 -6.23 12.84
C THR A 40 -14.18 -4.94 12.04
N PHE A 41 -14.75 -5.07 10.86
CA PHE A 41 -15.10 -3.98 9.97
C PHE A 41 -16.59 -4.01 9.71
N LYS A 42 -17.24 -2.86 9.90
CA LYS A 42 -18.67 -2.69 9.64
C LYS A 42 -18.92 -1.41 8.88
N SER A 43 -19.70 -1.51 7.82
CA SER A 43 -20.17 -0.41 6.99
C SER A 43 -21.68 -0.58 6.75
N GLU A 44 -22.28 0.31 5.97
CA GLU A 44 -23.72 0.29 5.67
C GLU A 44 -24.17 -1.00 4.97
N ASP A 45 -23.40 -1.46 3.98
CA ASP A 45 -23.73 -2.65 3.18
C ASP A 45 -22.85 -3.86 3.47
N HIS A 46 -21.67 -3.65 4.07
CA HIS A 46 -20.67 -4.69 4.27
C HIS A 46 -20.27 -4.88 5.72
N GLU A 47 -20.08 -6.13 6.11
CA GLU A 47 -19.64 -6.51 7.44
C GLU A 47 -18.62 -7.64 7.32
N LEU A 48 -17.50 -7.51 8.02
CA LEU A 48 -16.42 -8.47 8.04
C LEU A 48 -15.92 -8.60 9.48
N SER A 49 -15.85 -9.83 9.95
CA SER A 49 -15.21 -10.16 11.22
C SER A 49 -14.28 -11.34 11.00
N LEU A 50 -13.05 -11.21 11.47
CA LEU A 50 -12.03 -12.24 11.38
C LEU A 50 -11.18 -12.25 12.64
N ASP A 51 -10.77 -13.44 13.07
CA ASP A 51 -9.82 -13.64 14.14
C ASP A 51 -8.45 -13.92 13.53
N PHE A 52 -7.42 -13.16 13.91
CA PHE A 52 -6.07 -13.30 13.39
C PHE A 52 -5.44 -14.65 13.78
N PHE A 53 -4.59 -15.17 12.90
CA PHE A 53 -3.84 -16.39 13.18
C PHE A 53 -2.81 -16.21 14.29
N GLY A 54 -2.19 -15.05 14.41
CA GLY A 54 -1.33 -14.71 15.54
C GLY A 54 -1.77 -13.42 16.23
N THR A 55 -0.84 -12.82 16.96
CA THR A 55 -1.04 -11.57 17.67
C THR A 55 -0.50 -10.39 16.85
N VAL A 56 -1.30 -9.33 16.76
CA VAL A 56 -0.92 -8.04 16.17
C VAL A 56 -0.84 -6.97 17.25
N ASP A 57 -0.07 -5.91 16.98
CA ASP A 57 -0.04 -4.73 17.82
C ASP A 57 -1.04 -3.68 17.28
N PRO A 58 -2.23 -3.53 17.88
CA PRO A 58 -3.21 -2.56 17.42
C PRO A 58 -2.74 -1.11 17.56
N LYS A 59 -1.74 -0.83 18.41
CA LYS A 59 -1.22 0.53 18.61
C LYS A 59 -0.33 0.98 17.46
N GLN A 60 0.43 0.05 16.89
CA GLN A 60 1.28 0.31 15.72
C GLN A 60 0.56 -0.01 14.41
N SER A 61 -0.63 -0.60 14.48
CA SER A 61 -1.48 -0.84 13.32
C SER A 61 -2.14 0.47 12.86
N SER A 62 -2.18 0.68 11.56
CA SER A 62 -2.78 1.88 10.95
C SER A 62 -3.64 1.50 9.76
N TRP A 63 -4.55 2.39 9.37
CA TRP A 63 -5.35 2.21 8.17
C TRP A 63 -5.56 3.53 7.45
N LYS A 64 -5.77 3.43 6.14
CA LYS A 64 -6.04 4.55 5.24
C LYS A 64 -7.26 4.21 4.39
N VAL A 65 -8.25 5.08 4.45
CA VAL A 65 -9.41 5.02 3.57
C VAL A 65 -9.04 5.72 2.26
N GLY A 66 -8.97 4.96 1.17
CA GLY A 66 -8.84 5.46 -0.18
C GLY A 66 -10.21 5.64 -0.85
N ALA A 67 -10.20 6.12 -2.09
CA ALA A 67 -11.44 6.31 -2.86
C ALA A 67 -12.08 5.00 -3.33
N ARG A 68 -11.26 3.96 -3.54
CA ARG A 68 -11.67 2.66 -4.10
C ARG A 68 -11.52 1.51 -3.13
N ASP A 69 -10.65 1.66 -2.14
CA ASP A 69 -10.27 0.61 -1.21
C ASP A 69 -9.84 1.22 0.12
N VAL A 70 -9.86 0.38 1.15
CA VAL A 70 -9.31 0.71 2.47
C VAL A 70 -8.10 -0.19 2.70
N ALA A 71 -6.94 0.44 2.84
CA ALA A 71 -5.70 -0.25 3.14
C ALA A 71 -5.45 -0.24 4.65
N PHE A 72 -5.10 -1.39 5.19
CA PHE A 72 -4.75 -1.64 6.59
C PHE A 72 -3.33 -2.18 6.63
N VAL A 73 -2.58 -1.71 7.61
CA VAL A 73 -1.25 -2.19 7.95
C VAL A 73 -1.31 -2.64 9.40
N PHE A 74 -1.34 -3.96 9.61
CA PHE A 74 -1.29 -4.53 10.95
C PHE A 74 0.15 -4.88 11.29
N MET A 75 0.69 -4.31 12.37
CA MET A 75 2.05 -4.64 12.81
C MET A 75 2.03 -5.92 13.63
N ARG A 76 2.94 -6.85 13.33
CA ARG A 76 3.03 -8.12 14.07
C ARG A 76 3.69 -7.85 15.42
N LYS A 77 3.12 -8.42 16.49
CA LYS A 77 3.67 -8.22 17.84
C LYS A 77 4.98 -8.98 18.03
N GLU A 78 5.10 -10.14 17.39
CA GLU A 78 6.32 -10.93 17.34
C GLU A 78 6.67 -11.24 15.87
N VAL A 79 7.89 -10.90 15.46
CA VAL A 79 8.45 -11.30 14.17
C VAL A 79 8.82 -12.77 14.30
N GLY A 80 8.06 -13.63 13.62
CA GLY A 80 8.23 -15.07 13.67
C GLY A 80 7.76 -15.73 12.37
N ASP A 81 7.45 -17.02 12.44
CA ASP A 81 7.08 -17.84 11.29
C ASP A 81 5.96 -17.20 10.44
N TYR A 82 6.07 -17.35 9.13
CA TYR A 82 5.09 -16.87 8.18
C TYR A 82 3.72 -17.48 8.46
N TRP A 83 2.64 -16.69 8.42
CA TRP A 83 1.31 -17.23 8.66
C TRP A 83 0.82 -17.93 7.40
N ASP A 84 0.47 -19.22 7.50
CA ASP A 84 -0.15 -19.96 6.38
C ASP A 84 -1.50 -19.33 5.98
N THR A 85 -2.22 -18.78 6.95
CA THR A 85 -3.50 -18.10 6.74
C THR A 85 -3.62 -16.85 7.62
N LEU A 86 -4.24 -15.79 7.11
CA LEU A 86 -4.49 -14.57 7.90
C LEU A 86 -5.41 -14.82 9.11
N HIS A 87 -6.41 -15.69 8.94
CA HIS A 87 -7.49 -15.88 9.90
C HIS A 87 -7.47 -17.28 10.50
N LYS A 88 -7.96 -17.40 11.73
CA LYS A 88 -8.34 -18.66 12.38
C LYS A 88 -9.79 -19.00 12.05
N GLY A 89 -10.04 -20.26 11.74
CA GLY A 89 -11.39 -20.79 11.63
C GLY A 89 -11.97 -20.81 10.21
N LYS A 90 -13.14 -20.17 10.03
CA LYS A 90 -13.96 -20.38 8.83
C LYS A 90 -13.39 -19.65 7.63
N LYS A 91 -13.11 -20.41 6.57
CA LYS A 91 -12.65 -19.88 5.27
C LYS A 91 -13.53 -18.74 4.77
N ILE A 92 -12.97 -17.54 4.72
CA ILE A 92 -13.60 -16.36 4.14
C ILE A 92 -13.40 -16.42 2.62
N HIS A 93 -14.45 -16.75 1.87
CA HIS A 93 -14.34 -16.95 0.41
C HIS A 93 -14.00 -15.67 -0.36
N THR A 94 -14.30 -14.49 0.20
CA THR A 94 -13.96 -13.19 -0.38
C THR A 94 -12.53 -12.75 -0.06
N LEU A 95 -11.82 -13.46 0.83
CA LEU A 95 -10.43 -13.18 1.19
C LEU A 95 -9.47 -13.88 0.21
N LYS A 96 -8.69 -13.08 -0.51
CA LYS A 96 -7.70 -13.55 -1.50
C LYS A 96 -6.31 -13.05 -1.12
N VAL A 97 -5.26 -13.72 -1.61
CA VAL A 97 -3.89 -13.23 -1.48
C VAL A 97 -3.72 -12.01 -2.40
N ASP A 98 -3.05 -10.97 -1.90
CA ASP A 98 -2.71 -9.77 -2.67
C ASP A 98 -1.41 -9.98 -3.43
N TRP A 99 -1.49 -10.60 -4.61
CA TRP A 99 -0.32 -10.87 -5.46
C TRP A 99 0.41 -9.61 -5.93
N ASP A 100 -0.24 -8.45 -5.90
CA ASP A 100 0.35 -7.16 -6.29
C ASP A 100 1.32 -6.64 -5.20
N LYS A 101 1.00 -6.91 -3.92
CA LYS A 101 1.80 -6.49 -2.75
C LYS A 101 2.63 -7.62 -2.15
N TRP A 102 2.43 -8.85 -2.60
CA TRP A 102 3.20 -10.00 -2.20
C TRP A 102 4.61 -9.86 -2.79
N LYS A 103 5.60 -9.69 -1.92
CA LYS A 103 7.02 -9.75 -2.26
C LYS A 103 7.62 -10.95 -1.57
N ASP A 104 8.38 -11.76 -2.29
CA ASP A 104 9.20 -12.81 -1.71
C ASP A 104 10.36 -12.20 -0.90
N GLU A 105 10.88 -12.96 0.07
CA GLU A 105 11.86 -12.52 1.07
C GLU A 105 13.15 -11.90 0.49
N ASP A 106 13.52 -12.22 -0.75
CA ASP A 106 14.76 -11.76 -1.39
C ASP A 106 14.67 -10.39 -2.11
N GLU A 107 13.47 -9.87 -2.39
CA GLU A 107 13.30 -8.55 -3.03
C GLU A 107 13.18 -7.39 -2.03
N ALA A 108 13.16 -7.67 -0.73
CA ALA A 108 13.13 -6.63 0.31
C ALA A 108 14.49 -5.97 0.57
N ARG A 109 15.57 -6.45 -0.08
CA ARG A 109 16.93 -5.96 0.13
C ARG A 109 17.34 -4.82 -0.81
N ASP A 110 16.61 -4.58 -1.89
CA ASP A 110 16.97 -3.57 -2.88
C ASP A 110 15.76 -2.67 -3.24
N GLY A 111 15.82 -1.41 -2.83
CA GLY A 111 15.12 -0.34 -3.55
C GLY A 111 13.74 0.16 -3.07
N ASP A 112 13.46 0.28 -1.77
CA ASP A 112 12.36 1.15 -1.30
C ASP A 112 12.84 2.62 -1.22
N LEU A 113 13.18 3.18 -2.38
CA LEU A 113 13.17 4.61 -2.62
C LEU A 113 12.30 4.82 -3.86
N ASP A 114 10.99 4.67 -3.67
CA ASP A 114 9.97 4.98 -4.65
C ASP A 114 9.93 6.51 -4.86
N MET A 115 10.90 7.02 -5.62
CA MET A 115 10.99 8.41 -6.10
C MET A 115 10.40 8.53 -7.52
N SER A 116 9.60 7.57 -7.95
CA SER A 116 9.07 7.45 -9.32
C SER A 116 7.84 8.34 -9.60
N GLY A 117 7.37 9.11 -8.61
CA GLY A 117 6.12 9.88 -8.68
C GLY A 117 6.23 11.40 -8.80
N PHE A 118 7.42 12.01 -8.64
CA PHE A 118 7.56 13.48 -8.57
C PHE A 118 8.25 14.14 -9.79
N ASP A 119 8.91 13.40 -10.68
CA ASP A 119 9.57 13.98 -11.86
C ASP A 119 8.65 14.15 -13.09
N LYS A 120 7.32 14.14 -12.88
CA LYS A 120 6.33 14.39 -13.95
C LYS A 120 5.82 15.84 -14.00
N PHE A 121 6.47 16.77 -13.32
CA PHE A 121 6.19 18.20 -13.46
C PHE A 121 7.44 18.97 -13.91
N ASP A 122 7.38 19.35 -15.19
CA ASP A 122 7.84 20.65 -15.68
C ASP A 122 9.34 20.84 -16.03
N PHE A 123 9.73 20.36 -17.22
CA PHE A 123 10.53 21.19 -18.14
C PHE A 123 10.39 20.70 -19.59
N GLY A 124 9.23 20.94 -20.18
CA GLY A 124 8.95 20.67 -21.60
C GLY A 124 8.36 21.90 -22.27
N GLY A 125 9.20 22.84 -22.72
CA GLY A 125 8.74 23.90 -23.61
C GLY A 125 9.72 25.03 -23.87
N ALA A 126 10.68 24.86 -24.80
CA ALA A 126 11.07 25.92 -25.76
C ALA A 126 12.10 25.42 -26.79
N GLY A 127 11.70 25.40 -28.07
CA GLY A 127 12.52 25.61 -29.28
C GLY A 127 13.59 24.56 -29.60
N ALA A 128 13.45 23.65 -30.56
CA ALA A 128 13.31 23.87 -32.00
C ALA A 128 14.29 24.92 -32.57
N GLY A 129 15.28 24.48 -33.34
CA GLY A 129 16.02 25.33 -34.27
C GLY A 129 17.51 24.99 -34.34
N GLY A 130 17.91 24.24 -35.39
CA GLY A 130 19.31 24.15 -35.76
C GLY A 130 19.86 25.50 -36.23
N PHE A 131 21.13 25.74 -36.00
CA PHE A 131 21.91 26.69 -36.78
C PHE A 131 23.38 26.25 -36.79
N ASP A 132 23.84 25.98 -38.01
CA ASP A 132 25.22 25.88 -38.45
C ASP A 132 25.67 27.30 -38.82
N SER A 133 26.72 27.83 -38.20
CA SER A 133 27.56 28.97 -38.63
C SER A 133 28.65 29.15 -37.55
N ASP A 134 29.92 28.88 -37.82
CA ASP A 134 30.88 29.63 -38.65
C ASP A 134 31.43 30.87 -37.90
N ASP A 135 32.75 30.77 -37.62
CA ASP A 135 33.79 31.79 -37.71
C ASP A 135 33.86 33.03 -36.78
N GLU A 136 35.14 33.39 -36.51
CA GLU A 136 35.68 34.68 -36.01
C GLU A 136 35.39 35.05 -34.53
N ASP A 137 36.27 35.65 -33.72
CA ASP A 137 37.69 35.98 -33.79
C ASP A 137 38.15 36.43 -32.38
N GLU A 138 39.45 36.32 -32.16
CA GLU A 138 40.36 37.18 -31.39
C GLU A 138 39.89 38.06 -30.19
N ASP A 139 40.64 37.88 -29.08
CA ASP A 139 41.44 38.92 -28.40
C ASP A 139 41.21 39.19 -26.90
N ASP A 140 42.37 39.37 -26.26
CA ASP A 140 42.73 40.03 -25.00
C ASP A 140 42.39 39.41 -23.64
N GLY A 141 43.47 39.12 -22.90
CA GLY A 141 43.57 39.70 -21.56
C GLY A 141 44.08 38.78 -20.44
N ARG A 142 45.40 38.80 -20.22
CA ARG A 142 46.13 38.71 -18.93
C ARG A 142 45.68 37.63 -17.91
N LYS A 143 46.58 36.76 -17.43
CA LYS A 143 47.82 37.09 -16.71
C LYS A 143 48.61 35.81 -16.42
#